data_AF-A0A0R3X1Y6-F1
#
_entry.id   AF-A0A0R3X1Y6-F1
#
_cell.length_a   1.000
_cell.length_b   1.000
_cell.length_c   1.000
_cell.angle_alpha   90.00
_cell.angle_beta   90.00
_cell.angle_gamma   90.00
#
_symmetry.space_group_name_H-M   'P 1'
#
loop_
_entity.id
_entity.type
_entity.pdbx_description
1 polymer ?
#
loop_
_entity_poly.entity_id
_entity_poly.type
_entity_poly.pdbx_seq_one_letter_code
_entity_poly.pdbx_strand_id
1 'polypeptide(L)'
;MLILRNRIFEHYCLYCARNGRLIPVGLVLGFYVDVVVKRWWEQFRLIPWPDEMTMLLSAHVLDDSEAARQNMKAVLRYINLSYILAFRTICSRVRKRYPVDQSLLADGKTNRIRQNLRRHCAKG
;
A
#
# COMPACT_ATOMS: atom_id res chain seq x y z
N MET A 1 -31.30 -34.58 -39.54
CA MET A 1 -30.22 -34.37 -38.53
C MET A 1 -30.05 -32.89 -38.14
N LEU A 2 -29.98 -31.94 -39.09
CA LEU A 2 -29.80 -30.51 -38.82
C LEU A 2 -30.95 -29.83 -38.01
N ILE A 3 -32.20 -30.21 -38.25
CA ILE A 3 -33.38 -29.63 -37.57
C ILE A 3 -33.41 -29.98 -36.06
N LEU A 4 -33.02 -31.21 -35.70
CA LEU A 4 -32.93 -31.66 -34.30
C LEU A 4 -31.83 -30.91 -33.53
N ARG A 5 -30.68 -30.67 -34.17
CA ARG A 5 -29.59 -29.89 -33.57
C ARG A 5 -30.02 -28.46 -33.25
N ASN A 6 -30.77 -27.82 -34.15
CA ASN A 6 -31.26 -26.46 -33.94
C ASN A 6 -32.28 -26.38 -32.79
N ARG A 7 -33.18 -27.37 -32.65
CA ARG A 7 -34.15 -27.43 -31.54
C ARG A 7 -33.50 -27.66 -30.17
N ILE A 8 -32.47 -28.50 -30.12
CA ILE A 8 -31.71 -28.73 -28.88
C ILE A 8 -30.97 -27.46 -28.46
N PHE A 9 -30.33 -26.76 -29.41
CA PHE A 9 -29.68 -25.48 -29.16
C PHE A 9 -30.66 -24.42 -28.65
N GLU A 10 -31.83 -24.30 -29.28
CA GLU A 10 -32.90 -23.39 -28.87
C GLU A 10 -33.37 -23.67 -27.43
N HIS A 11 -33.53 -24.93 -27.06
CA HIS A 11 -33.87 -25.34 -25.70
C HIS A 11 -32.79 -24.91 -24.69
N TYR A 12 -31.50 -25.05 -25.02
CA TYR A 12 -30.42 -24.57 -24.16
C TYR A 12 -30.40 -23.04 -24.04
N CYS A 13 -30.62 -22.30 -25.12
CA CYS A 13 -30.71 -20.84 -25.08
C CYS A 13 -31.84 -20.37 -24.17
N LEU A 14 -33.02 -20.99 -24.26
CA LEU A 14 -34.17 -20.68 -23.40
C LEU A 14 -33.90 -21.05 -21.93
N TYR A 15 -33.24 -22.17 -21.68
CA TYR A 15 -32.82 -22.57 -20.33
C TYR A 15 -31.87 -21.54 -19.70
N CYS A 16 -30.85 -21.11 -20.44
CA CYS A 16 -29.91 -20.08 -19.99
C CYS A 16 -30.59 -18.71 -19.81
N ALA A 17 -31.49 -18.32 -20.70
CA ALA A 17 -32.23 -17.06 -20.59
C ALA A 17 -33.14 -17.01 -19.35
N ARG A 18 -33.76 -18.15 -19.01
CA ARG A 18 -34.58 -18.29 -17.80
C ARG A 18 -33.74 -18.23 -16.53
N ASN A 19 -32.59 -18.90 -16.52
CA ASN A 19 -31.73 -18.98 -15.33
C ASN A 19 -30.85 -17.73 -15.11
N GLY A 20 -30.54 -16.98 -16.17
CA GLY A 20 -29.78 -15.73 -16.09
C GLY A 20 -30.47 -14.62 -15.29
N ARG A 21 -31.77 -14.76 -15.00
CA ARG A 21 -32.56 -13.83 -14.18
C ARG A 21 -32.77 -14.28 -12.74
N LEU A 22 -32.30 -15.49 -12.38
CA LEU A 22 -32.62 -16.13 -11.09
C LEU A 22 -31.92 -15.44 -9.91
N ILE A 23 -30.77 -14.80 -10.14
CA ILE A 23 -30.06 -14.00 -9.15
C ILE A 23 -29.79 -12.62 -9.77
N PRO A 24 -30.27 -11.51 -9.16
CA PRO A 24 -29.92 -10.18 -9.62
C PRO A 24 -28.44 -9.92 -9.30
N VAL A 25 -27.55 -10.24 -10.25
CA VAL A 25 -26.10 -10.05 -10.12
C VAL A 25 -25.76 -8.62 -9.70
N GLY A 26 -26.55 -7.64 -10.15
CA GLY A 26 -26.40 -6.24 -9.75
C GLY A 26 -26.52 -6.00 -8.25
N LEU A 27 -27.38 -6.74 -7.53
CA LEU A 27 -27.53 -6.60 -6.08
C LEU A 27 -26.26 -7.08 -5.35
N VAL A 28 -25.80 -8.29 -5.68
CA VAL A 28 -24.59 -8.88 -5.08
C VAL A 28 -23.36 -8.04 -5.43
N LEU A 29 -23.27 -7.57 -6.68
CA LEU A 29 -22.20 -6.71 -7.14
C LEU A 29 -22.21 -5.36 -6.40
N GLY A 30 -23.39 -4.78 -6.17
CA GLY A 30 -23.54 -3.54 -5.41
C GLY A 30 -22.99 -3.66 -3.99
N PHE A 31 -23.41 -4.69 -3.25
CA PHE A 31 -22.86 -4.97 -1.91
C PHE A 31 -21.36 -5.28 -1.93
N TYR A 32 -20.90 -6.04 -2.92
CA TYR A 32 -19.48 -6.37 -3.06
C TYR A 32 -18.63 -5.12 -3.28
N VAL A 33 -19.03 -4.26 -4.22
CA VAL A 33 -18.30 -3.01 -4.53
C VAL A 33 -18.30 -2.08 -3.33
N ASP A 34 -19.42 -1.94 -2.61
CA ASP A 34 -19.48 -1.13 -1.39
C ASP A 34 -18.46 -1.58 -0.34
N VAL A 35 -18.39 -2.88 -0.06
CA VAL A 35 -17.40 -3.46 0.87
C VAL A 35 -15.97 -3.23 0.39
N VAL A 36 -15.69 -3.42 -0.91
CA VAL A 36 -14.34 -3.22 -1.48
C VAL A 36 -13.93 -1.76 -1.36
N VAL A 37 -14.80 -0.81 -1.72
CA VAL A 37 -14.52 0.63 -1.66
C VAL A 37 -14.32 1.07 -0.22
N LYS A 38 -15.16 0.60 0.71
CA LYS A 38 -15.01 0.89 2.14
C LYS A 38 -13.65 0.44 2.68
N ARG A 39 -13.27 -0.82 2.42
CA ARG A 39 -11.98 -1.36 2.87
C ARG A 39 -10.80 -0.63 2.24
N TRP A 40 -10.88 -0.31 0.95
CA TRP A 40 -9.84 0.46 0.27
C TRP A 40 -9.69 1.85 0.89
N TRP A 41 -10.80 2.53 1.19
CA TRP A 41 -10.77 3.85 1.80
C TRP A 41 -10.23 3.82 3.23
N GLU A 42 -10.63 2.83 4.03
CA GLU A 42 -10.09 2.60 5.38
C GLU A 42 -8.57 2.38 5.32
N GLN A 43 -8.08 1.56 4.39
CA GLN A 43 -6.65 1.36 4.17
C GLN A 43 -5.93 2.66 3.77
N PHE A 44 -6.55 3.44 2.88
CA PHE A 44 -5.97 4.71 2.42
C PHE A 44 -5.84 5.72 3.56
N ARG A 45 -6.85 5.84 4.43
CA ARG A 45 -6.84 6.76 5.58
C ARG A 45 -5.82 6.39 6.66
N LEU A 46 -5.41 5.13 6.74
CA LEU A 46 -4.41 4.68 7.70
C LEU A 46 -2.97 5.01 7.28
N ILE A 47 -2.74 5.42 6.02
CA ILE A 47 -1.41 5.81 5.54
C ILE A 47 -1.10 7.20 6.09
N PRO A 48 -0.17 7.36 7.04
CA PRO A 48 0.13 8.65 7.62
C PRO A 48 0.97 9.45 6.62
N TRP A 49 0.54 10.67 6.32
CA TRP A 49 1.24 11.50 5.36
C TRP A 49 2.56 12.01 5.97
N PRO A 50 3.66 12.03 5.20
CA PRO A 50 4.96 12.49 5.71
C PRO A 50 4.93 13.97 6.13
N ASP A 51 4.00 14.75 5.60
CA ASP A 51 3.78 16.14 5.97
C ASP A 51 3.21 16.29 7.39
N GLU A 52 2.16 15.54 7.72
CA GLU A 52 1.57 15.48 9.06
C GLU A 52 2.62 15.04 10.10
N MET A 53 3.42 14.03 9.76
CA MET A 53 4.52 13.57 10.62
C MET A 53 5.57 14.66 10.83
N THR A 54 5.92 15.42 9.80
CA THR A 54 6.89 16.52 9.88
C THR A 54 6.38 17.66 10.75
N MET A 55 5.10 18.01 10.63
CA MET A 55 4.46 19.03 11.45
C MET A 55 4.42 18.61 12.92
N LEU A 56 4.02 17.37 13.20
CA LEU A 56 4.00 16.83 14.57
C LEU A 56 5.40 16.82 15.19
N LEU A 57 6.40 16.36 14.46
CA LEU A 57 7.80 16.38 14.90
C LEU A 57 8.28 17.80 15.19
N SER A 58 7.94 18.77 14.33
CA SER A 58 8.29 20.18 14.52
C SER A 58 7.63 20.80 15.74
N ALA A 59 6.40 20.40 16.08
CA ALA A 59 5.74 20.85 17.29
C ALA A 59 6.39 20.31 18.58
N HIS A 60 7.02 19.12 18.52
CA HIS A 60 7.66 18.51 19.68
C HIS A 60 9.10 18.98 19.93
N VAL A 61 9.78 19.50 18.90
CA VAL A 61 11.15 19.99 19.01
C VAL A 61 11.13 21.49 19.31
N LEU A 62 11.36 21.84 20.57
CA LEU A 62 11.43 23.23 21.06
C LEU A 62 12.77 23.91 20.77
N ASP A 63 13.79 23.13 20.40
CA ASP A 63 15.16 23.60 20.18
C ASP A 63 15.41 23.86 18.69
N ASP A 64 15.84 25.09 18.34
CA ASP A 64 16.19 25.49 16.96
C ASP A 64 17.67 25.27 16.63
N SER A 65 18.39 24.52 17.48
CA SER A 65 19.77 24.12 17.21
C SER A 65 19.92 23.38 15.88
N GLU A 66 21.04 23.60 15.18
CA GLU A 66 21.37 22.86 13.97
C GLU A 66 21.40 21.34 14.23
N ALA A 67 21.82 20.92 15.42
CA ALA A 67 21.81 19.53 15.85
C ALA A 67 20.38 18.97 15.95
N ALA A 68 19.44 19.74 16.50
CA ALA A 68 18.03 19.36 16.60
C ALA A 68 17.43 19.20 15.19
N ARG A 69 17.69 20.15 14.29
CA ARG A 69 17.26 20.06 12.87
C ARG A 69 17.84 18.85 12.14
N GLN A 70 19.11 18.51 12.41
CA GLN A 70 19.74 17.31 11.87
C GLN A 70 19.11 16.01 12.42
N ASN A 71 18.76 15.99 13.71
CA ASN A 71 18.07 14.86 14.35
C ASN A 71 16.68 14.66 13.77
N MET A 72 15.89 15.71 13.59
CA MET A 72 14.56 15.62 12.96
C MET A 72 14.62 15.06 11.55
N LYS A 73 15.57 15.54 10.72
CA LYS A 73 15.82 14.98 9.38
C LYS A 73 16.21 13.51 9.44
N ALA A 74 16.91 13.07 10.49
CA ALA A 74 17.22 11.66 10.69
C ALA A 74 15.94 10.86 11.04
N VAL A 75 15.12 11.35 11.97
CA VAL A 75 13.84 10.71 12.33
C VAL A 75 12.91 10.56 11.13
N LEU A 76 12.73 11.61 10.32
CA LEU A 76 11.92 11.54 9.10
C LEU A 76 12.44 10.52 8.09
N ARG A 77 13.77 10.35 7.98
CA ARG A 77 14.36 9.30 7.15
C ARG A 77 14.07 7.90 7.70
N TYR A 78 14.07 7.71 9.01
CA TYR A 78 13.68 6.44 9.63
C TYR A 78 12.21 6.10 9.40
N ILE A 79 11.31 7.09 9.54
CA ILE A 79 9.88 6.93 9.23
C ILE A 79 9.69 6.55 7.76
N ASN A 80 10.36 7.25 6.83
CA ASN A 80 10.29 6.90 5.41
C ASN A 80 10.84 5.51 5.11
N LEU A 81 11.90 5.09 5.81
CA LEU A 81 12.46 3.75 5.66
C LEU A 81 11.48 2.68 6.16
N SER A 82 10.84 2.89 7.32
CA SER A 82 9.85 1.93 7.85
C SER A 82 8.65 1.79 6.92
N TYR A 83 8.18 2.88 6.29
CA TYR A 83 7.14 2.79 5.25
C TYR A 83 7.55 1.95 4.06
N ILE A 84 8.77 2.13 3.54
CA ILE A 84 9.24 1.36 2.39
C ILE A 84 9.33 -0.13 2.74
N LEU A 85 9.79 -0.47 3.95
CA LEU A 85 9.85 -1.84 4.43
C LEU A 85 8.45 -2.46 4.59
N ALA A 86 7.49 -1.72 5.15
CA ALA A 86 6.10 -2.17 5.26
C ALA A 86 5.44 -2.32 3.89
N PHE A 87 5.58 -1.35 2.99
CA PHE A 87 5.01 -1.45 1.65
C PHE A 87 5.69 -2.53 0.80
N ARG A 88 6.93 -2.91 1.08
CA ARG A 88 7.59 -4.01 0.39
C ARG A 88 6.91 -5.36 0.66
N THR A 89 6.32 -5.56 1.84
CA THR A 89 5.61 -6.82 2.16
C THR A 89 4.21 -6.85 1.56
N ILE A 90 3.54 -5.71 1.48
CA ILE A 90 2.14 -5.59 1.01
C ILE A 90 2.07 -5.36 -0.50
N CYS A 91 2.91 -4.48 -1.05
CA CYS A 91 2.85 -4.00 -2.43
C CYS A 91 3.88 -4.69 -3.33
N SER A 92 3.42 -5.47 -4.29
CA SER A 92 4.29 -6.18 -5.27
C SER A 92 5.17 -5.23 -6.09
N ARG A 93 4.70 -4.03 -6.40
CA ARG A 93 5.48 -3.00 -7.13
C ARG A 93 6.68 -2.51 -6.32
N VAL A 94 6.48 -2.23 -5.03
CA VAL A 94 7.55 -1.79 -4.12
C VAL A 94 8.57 -2.92 -3.93
N ARG A 95 8.10 -4.17 -3.83
CA ARG A 95 8.96 -5.35 -3.79
C ARG A 95 9.82 -5.53 -5.04
N LYS A 96 9.27 -5.25 -6.22
CA LYS A 96 10.05 -5.27 -7.48
C LYS A 96 11.07 -4.13 -7.55
N ARG A 97 10.73 -2.96 -7.02
CA ARG A 97 11.64 -1.79 -6.99
C ARG A 97 12.78 -1.98 -5.97
N TYR A 98 12.48 -2.60 -4.84
CA TYR A 98 13.41 -2.86 -3.75
C TYR A 98 13.50 -4.37 -3.45
N PRO A 99 14.18 -5.14 -4.30
CA PRO A 99 14.21 -6.61 -4.18
C PRO A 99 15.13 -7.09 -3.05
N VAL A 100 16.21 -6.37 -2.73
CA VAL A 100 17.23 -6.74 -1.72
C VAL A 100 17.49 -5.55 -0.79
N ASP A 101 17.78 -5.77 0.49
CA ASP A 101 18.07 -4.67 1.44
C ASP A 101 19.27 -3.82 1.03
N GLN A 102 20.23 -4.41 0.31
CA GLN A 102 21.36 -3.69 -0.28
C GLN A 102 20.94 -2.64 -1.32
N SER A 103 19.82 -2.85 -2.02
CA SER A 103 19.27 -1.83 -2.93
C SER A 103 18.75 -0.60 -2.17
N LEU A 104 18.27 -0.78 -0.93
CA LEU A 104 17.87 0.33 -0.05
C LEU A 104 19.09 1.10 0.48
N LEU A 105 20.21 0.41 0.70
CA LEU A 105 21.50 0.99 1.07
C LEU A 105 22.13 1.79 -0.07
N ALA A 106 22.07 1.26 -1.30
CA ALA A 106 22.57 1.91 -2.51
C ALA A 106 21.82 3.21 -2.84
N ASP A 107 20.49 3.25 -2.63
CA ASP A 107 19.65 4.44 -2.82
C ASP A 107 19.94 5.57 -1.79
N GLY A 108 20.93 5.40 -0.91
CA GLY A 108 21.36 6.42 0.05
C GLY A 108 20.39 6.65 1.21
N LYS A 109 19.25 5.95 1.26
CA LYS A 109 18.25 6.05 2.33
C LYS A 109 18.80 5.56 3.68
N THR A 110 19.77 4.65 3.67
CA THR A 110 20.37 4.03 4.87
C THR A 110 21.87 4.30 5.07
N ASN A 111 22.60 4.88 4.11
CA ASN A 111 24.05 5.10 4.26
C ASN A 111 24.41 6.15 5.34
N ARG A 112 23.61 7.20 5.50
CA ARG A 112 23.79 8.17 6.62
C ARG A 112 23.40 7.60 7.99
N ILE A 113 22.51 6.61 8.03
CA ILE A 113 22.03 5.98 9.26
C ILE A 113 23.18 5.24 9.95
N ARG A 114 23.94 4.45 9.17
CA ARG A 114 25.08 3.69 9.70
C ARG A 114 26.19 4.60 10.23
N GLN A 115 26.42 5.76 9.62
CA GLN A 115 27.42 6.72 10.09
C GLN A 115 27.00 7.44 11.38
N ASN A 116 25.72 7.79 11.55
CA ASN A 116 25.25 8.45 12.77
C ASN A 116 25.20 7.51 13.98
N LEU A 117 24.78 6.25 13.80
CA LEU A 117 24.86 5.24 14.85
C LEU A 117 26.31 5.00 15.30
N ARG A 118 27.25 4.93 14.35
CA ARG A 118 28.69 4.82 14.67
C ARG A 118 29.21 6.01 15.47
N ARG A 119 28.72 7.23 15.20
CA ARG A 119 29.10 8.43 15.96
C ARG A 119 28.48 8.48 17.35
N HIS A 120 27.29 7.90 17.55
CA HIS A 120 26.64 7.84 18.86
C HIS A 120 27.26 6.76 19.76
N CYS A 121 27.55 5.58 19.21
CA CYS A 121 28.28 4.51 19.92
C CYS A 121 29.76 4.83 20.15
N ALA A 122 30.38 5.74 19.39
CA ALA A 122 31.75 6.19 19.64
C ALA A 122 31.85 7.35 20.64
N LYS A 123 30.71 7.85 21.16
CA LYS A 123 30.63 8.94 22.14
C LYS A 123 30.17 8.49 23.53
N GLY A 124 29.83 7.21 23.70
CA GLY A 124 29.62 6.56 25.00
C GLY A 124 30.78 5.63 25.30
#